data_AF-A0A7R6WEX6-F1
#
_entry.id   AF-A0A7R6WEX6-F1
#
_cell.length_a   1.000
_cell.length_b   1.000
_cell.length_c   1.000
_cell.angle_alpha   90.00
_cell.angle_beta   90.00
_cell.angle_gamma   90.00
#
_symmetry.space_group_name_H-M   'P 1'
#
loop_
_entity.id
_entity.type
_entity.pdbx_description
1 polymer ?
#
loop_
_entity_poly.entity_id
_entity_poly.type
_entity_poly.pdbx_seq_one_letter_code
_entity_poly.pdbx_strand_id
1 'polypeptide(L)'
;MKNLNQTALVAVTIAAGLMVGASATSATAAGQCGRASWYALHSRTASGERMNPSAMTAAHRTLPFGTKLRVTNQNNGRSVIVRINDRGPFIRGRVLDLSKGAAGQLGFIGSGQTAVCMARI
;
A
#
# COMPACT_ATOMS: atom_id res chain seq x y z
N MET A 1 1.15 76.11 -37.93
CA MET A 1 1.59 77.00 -36.82
C MET A 1 1.27 76.31 -35.51
N LYS A 2 2.26 76.23 -34.60
CA LYS A 2 2.21 75.70 -33.22
C LYS A 2 2.20 74.16 -33.10
N ASN A 3 3.00 73.45 -32.30
CA ASN A 3 4.32 73.61 -31.66
C ASN A 3 4.66 72.21 -31.09
N LEU A 4 5.94 71.84 -31.05
CA LEU A 4 6.44 70.68 -30.29
C LEU A 4 6.12 70.81 -28.79
N ASN A 5 5.96 69.69 -28.06
CA ASN A 5 6.84 69.34 -26.92
C ASN A 5 6.36 68.14 -26.06
N GLN A 6 7.37 67.36 -25.62
CA GLN A 6 7.50 66.62 -24.36
C GLN A 6 7.12 65.13 -24.27
N THR A 7 8.17 64.32 -24.41
CA THR A 7 8.58 63.20 -23.53
C THR A 7 7.73 62.89 -22.29
N ALA A 8 7.29 61.64 -22.16
CA ALA A 8 7.35 60.90 -20.90
C ALA A 8 7.25 59.38 -21.17
N LEU A 9 8.27 58.64 -20.72
CA LEU A 9 8.23 57.19 -20.53
C LEU A 9 7.04 56.84 -19.62
N VAL A 10 6.25 55.85 -20.01
CA VAL A 10 5.60 54.96 -19.03
C VAL A 10 6.03 53.56 -19.38
N ALA A 11 6.93 53.03 -18.54
CA ALA A 11 7.40 51.67 -18.62
C ALA A 11 6.22 50.71 -18.42
N VAL A 12 5.98 49.85 -19.40
CA VAL A 12 5.03 48.75 -19.31
C VAL A 12 5.57 47.73 -18.32
N THR A 13 5.08 47.75 -17.08
CA THR A 13 5.24 46.62 -16.16
C THR A 13 3.99 45.75 -16.27
N ILE A 14 4.06 44.70 -17.09
CA ILE A 14 3.16 43.55 -16.92
C ILE A 14 4.04 42.40 -16.47
N ALA A 15 3.96 42.16 -15.16
CA ALA A 15 4.67 41.10 -14.48
C ALA A 15 4.34 39.73 -15.07
N ALA A 16 5.38 38.92 -15.18
CA ALA A 16 5.36 37.55 -15.65
C ALA A 16 4.38 36.66 -14.86
N GLY A 17 3.33 36.18 -15.54
CA GLY A 17 2.53 35.05 -15.07
C GLY A 17 3.17 33.74 -15.49
N LEU A 18 4.26 33.33 -14.84
CA LEU A 18 4.82 31.99 -15.02
C LEU A 18 3.97 31.02 -14.19
N MET A 19 2.92 30.47 -14.79
CA MET A 19 2.15 29.35 -14.23
C MET A 19 3.06 28.12 -14.19
N VAL A 20 3.83 27.97 -13.12
CA VAL A 20 4.51 26.72 -12.79
C VAL A 20 3.43 25.72 -12.42
N GLY A 21 3.02 24.90 -13.40
CA GLY A 21 2.19 23.74 -13.16
C GLY A 21 2.92 22.80 -12.19
N ALA A 22 2.52 22.80 -10.93
CA ALA A 22 2.96 21.81 -9.97
C ALA A 22 2.32 20.47 -10.36
N SER A 23 3.02 19.71 -11.21
CA SER A 23 2.73 18.31 -11.42
C SER A 23 2.91 17.59 -10.10
N ALA A 24 1.80 17.34 -9.39
CA ALA A 24 1.80 16.48 -8.23
C ALA A 24 2.15 15.07 -8.71
N THR A 25 3.41 14.68 -8.58
CA THR A 25 3.83 13.29 -8.70
C THR A 25 3.15 12.55 -7.56
N SER A 26 1.98 12.00 -7.83
CA SER A 26 1.33 11.05 -6.93
C SER A 26 2.34 9.95 -6.66
N ALA A 27 2.94 9.96 -5.47
CA ALA A 27 3.74 8.86 -5.01
C ALA A 27 2.80 7.67 -4.91
N THR A 28 2.74 6.84 -5.96
CA THR A 28 2.15 5.51 -5.86
C THR A 28 2.80 4.88 -4.65
N ALA A 29 2.05 4.70 -3.57
CA ALA A 29 2.51 3.99 -2.39
C ALA A 29 3.02 2.64 -2.87
N ALA A 30 4.34 2.51 -2.98
CA ALA A 30 4.96 1.32 -3.51
C ALA A 30 4.54 0.17 -2.60
N GLY A 31 3.72 -0.75 -3.12
CA GLY A 31 3.28 -1.91 -2.37
C GLY A 31 4.51 -2.66 -1.86
N GLN A 32 4.55 -2.98 -0.57
CA GLN A 32 5.65 -3.77 -0.02
C GLN A 32 5.49 -5.21 -0.52
N CYS A 33 6.52 -5.75 -1.17
CA CYS A 33 6.49 -7.12 -1.69
C CYS A 33 7.40 -8.05 -0.88
N GLY A 34 7.12 -9.35 -0.93
CA GLY A 34 7.92 -10.37 -0.26
C GLY A 34 7.29 -11.76 -0.32
N ARG A 35 7.84 -12.70 0.46
CA ARG A 35 7.24 -14.04 0.62
C ARG A 35 6.11 -14.01 1.63
N ALA A 36 5.01 -14.69 1.30
CA ALA A 36 3.97 -15.02 2.26
C ALA A 36 3.84 -16.52 2.47
N SER A 37 3.42 -16.92 3.66
CA SER A 37 2.98 -18.28 3.96
C SER A 37 1.56 -18.27 4.53
N TRP A 38 1.07 -19.42 5.02
CA TRP A 38 -0.23 -19.50 5.68
C TRP A 38 -0.22 -20.34 6.96
N TYR A 39 -1.19 -20.10 7.84
CA TYR A 39 -1.35 -20.82 9.11
C TYR A 39 -2.81 -21.15 9.44
N ALA A 40 -2.98 -22.17 10.27
CA ALA A 40 -4.25 -22.60 10.86
C ALA A 40 -3.98 -23.09 12.28
N LEU A 41 -4.11 -22.20 13.25
CA LEU A 41 -3.82 -22.47 14.67
C LEU A 41 -5.12 -22.61 15.46
N HIS A 42 -5.07 -23.32 16.59
CA HIS A 42 -6.19 -23.44 17.53
C HIS A 42 -6.10 -22.47 18.72
N SER A 43 -5.10 -21.57 18.71
CA SER A 43 -4.78 -20.63 19.79
C SER A 43 -5.50 -19.28 19.65
N ARG A 44 -5.25 -18.38 20.60
CA ARG A 44 -5.48 -16.95 20.40
C ARG A 44 -4.34 -16.35 19.57
N THR A 45 -4.68 -15.34 18.79
CA THR A 45 -3.72 -14.49 18.07
C THR A 45 -3.15 -13.43 19.01
N ALA A 46 -2.11 -12.72 18.59
CA ALA A 46 -1.52 -11.62 19.37
C ALA A 46 -2.46 -10.42 19.58
N SER A 47 -3.53 -10.28 18.79
CA SER A 47 -4.61 -9.31 19.08
C SER A 47 -5.53 -9.72 20.22
N GLY A 48 -5.43 -10.97 20.71
CA GLY A 48 -6.32 -11.56 21.71
C GLY A 48 -7.53 -12.30 21.12
N GLU A 49 -7.83 -12.12 19.83
CA GLU A 49 -8.89 -12.83 19.13
C GLU A 49 -8.59 -14.34 19.03
N ARG A 50 -9.62 -15.20 19.10
CA ARG A 50 -9.46 -16.62 18.73
C ARG A 50 -9.15 -16.71 17.24
N MET A 51 -8.12 -17.48 16.88
CA MET A 51 -7.79 -17.70 15.48
C MET A 51 -8.94 -18.40 14.76
N ASN A 52 -9.34 -17.86 13.61
CA ASN A 52 -10.31 -18.47 12.70
C ASN A 52 -9.63 -18.75 11.36
N PRO A 53 -9.41 -20.03 10.98
CA PRO A 53 -8.76 -20.37 9.72
C PRO A 53 -9.49 -19.90 8.48
N SER A 54 -10.80 -19.70 8.55
CA SER A 54 -11.63 -19.29 7.41
C SER A 54 -11.74 -17.76 7.27
N ALA A 55 -11.26 -16.98 8.24
CA ALA A 55 -11.32 -15.52 8.19
C ALA A 55 -10.36 -14.93 7.16
N MET A 56 -10.53 -13.65 6.82
CA MET A 56 -9.60 -12.88 5.99
C MET A 56 -8.64 -12.07 6.86
N THR A 57 -7.74 -12.78 7.54
CA THR A 57 -6.75 -12.17 8.44
C THR A 57 -5.31 -12.59 8.12
N ALA A 58 -4.36 -11.84 8.67
CA ALA A 58 -2.94 -12.11 8.53
C ALA A 58 -2.12 -11.66 9.76
N ALA A 59 -0.94 -12.25 9.91
CA ALA A 59 0.10 -11.84 10.83
C ALA A 59 1.10 -10.91 10.13
N HIS A 60 1.43 -9.79 10.78
CA HIS A 60 2.52 -8.90 10.37
C HIS A 60 3.34 -8.41 11.57
N ARG A 61 4.64 -8.19 11.37
CA ARG A 61 5.60 -7.93 12.46
C ARG A 61 5.25 -6.66 13.25
N THR A 62 4.96 -5.59 12.52
CA THR A 62 4.89 -4.23 13.10
C THR A 62 3.64 -3.46 12.72
N LEU A 63 2.77 -3.99 11.84
CA LEU A 63 1.58 -3.24 11.45
C LEU A 63 0.60 -3.20 12.63
N PRO A 64 -0.06 -2.07 12.90
CA PRO A 64 -1.10 -1.99 13.91
C PRO A 64 -2.16 -3.05 13.65
N PHE A 65 -2.67 -3.67 14.73
CA PHE A 65 -3.84 -4.54 14.60
C PHE A 65 -5.01 -3.73 14.04
N GLY A 66 -5.83 -4.34 13.19
CA GLY A 66 -6.89 -3.68 12.47
C GLY A 66 -6.48 -3.10 11.11
N THR A 67 -5.18 -2.96 10.82
CA THR A 67 -4.70 -2.52 9.51
C THR A 67 -5.26 -3.43 8.41
N LYS A 68 -5.85 -2.85 7.36
CA LYS A 68 -6.29 -3.60 6.19
C LYS A 68 -5.24 -3.53 5.08
N LEU A 69 -5.01 -4.65 4.44
CA LEU A 69 -4.09 -4.78 3.31
C LEU A 69 -4.81 -5.41 2.13
N ARG A 70 -4.66 -4.83 0.95
CA ARG A 70 -4.82 -5.57 -0.30
C ARG A 70 -3.55 -6.38 -0.51
N VAL A 71 -3.68 -7.70 -0.64
CA VAL A 71 -2.58 -8.63 -0.88
C VAL A 71 -2.80 -9.27 -2.24
N THR A 72 -1.80 -9.20 -3.11
CA THR A 72 -1.83 -9.75 -4.46
C THR A 72 -0.78 -10.84 -4.59
N ASN A 73 -1.18 -12.04 -5.01
CA ASN A 73 -0.28 -13.13 -5.35
C ASN A 73 0.36 -12.87 -6.72
N GLN A 74 1.69 -12.71 -6.77
CA GLN A 74 2.38 -12.34 -8.01
C GLN A 74 2.42 -13.49 -9.02
N ASN A 75 2.20 -14.75 -8.60
CA ASN A 75 2.23 -15.89 -9.51
C ASN A 75 0.96 -16.02 -10.36
N ASN A 76 -0.18 -15.49 -9.89
CA ASN A 76 -1.47 -15.69 -10.56
C ASN A 76 -2.35 -14.42 -10.62
N GLY A 77 -1.89 -13.29 -10.09
CA GLY A 77 -2.61 -12.01 -10.09
C GLY A 77 -3.81 -11.92 -9.14
N ARG A 78 -4.18 -13.01 -8.45
CA ARG A 78 -5.32 -13.00 -7.52
C ARG A 78 -5.03 -12.10 -6.33
N SER A 79 -6.06 -11.43 -5.85
CA SER A 79 -5.94 -10.48 -4.74
C SER A 79 -7.04 -10.68 -3.71
N VAL A 80 -6.71 -10.43 -2.45
CA VAL A 80 -7.65 -10.45 -1.31
C VAL A 80 -7.41 -9.24 -0.42
N ILE A 81 -8.42 -8.84 0.36
CA ILE A 81 -8.26 -7.88 1.44
C ILE A 81 -8.20 -8.65 2.75
N VAL A 82 -7.15 -8.41 3.54
CA VAL A 82 -6.99 -9.01 4.87
C VAL A 82 -6.85 -7.95 5.94
N ARG A 83 -7.22 -8.30 7.17
CA ARG A 83 -6.97 -7.49 8.37
C ARG A 83 -5.82 -8.08 9.18
N ILE A 84 -4.90 -7.24 9.63
CA ILE A 84 -3.84 -7.65 10.56
C ILE A 84 -4.44 -7.89 11.94
N ASN A 85 -4.31 -9.10 12.47
CA ASN A 85 -4.76 -9.44 13.83
C ASN A 85 -3.74 -10.28 14.61
N ASP A 86 -2.56 -10.51 14.04
CA ASP A 86 -1.54 -11.36 14.66
C ASP A 86 -0.11 -10.87 14.41
N ARG A 87 0.86 -11.47 15.10
CA ARG A 87 2.29 -11.14 15.03
C ARG A 87 3.11 -12.26 14.39
N GLY A 88 4.18 -11.85 13.72
CA GLY A 88 4.96 -12.70 12.83
C GLY A 88 5.00 -12.08 11.43
N PRO A 89 5.64 -12.72 10.43
CA PRO A 89 6.40 -13.96 10.55
C PRO A 89 7.70 -13.74 11.32
N PHE A 90 8.13 -14.70 12.15
CA PHE A 90 9.45 -14.62 12.81
C PHE A 90 10.56 -15.35 12.05
N ILE A 91 10.25 -15.82 10.84
CA ILE A 91 11.20 -16.46 9.93
C ILE A 91 11.71 -15.40 8.94
N ARG A 92 13.02 -15.39 8.71
CA ARG A 92 13.67 -14.48 7.74
C ARG A 92 13.10 -14.69 6.34
N GLY A 93 12.98 -13.61 5.58
CA GLY A 93 12.51 -13.63 4.19
C GLY A 93 10.99 -13.65 3.99
N ARG A 94 10.17 -13.95 5.01
CA ARG A 94 8.70 -13.81 4.93
C ARG A 94 8.23 -12.45 5.43
N VAL A 95 7.28 -11.83 4.74
CA VAL A 95 6.70 -10.53 5.12
C VAL A 95 5.31 -10.66 5.72
N LEU A 96 4.59 -11.75 5.43
CA LEU A 96 3.19 -11.93 5.83
C LEU A 96 2.89 -13.42 6.04
N ASP A 97 2.18 -13.77 7.10
CA ASP A 97 1.58 -15.11 7.25
C ASP A 97 0.06 -14.96 7.20
N LEU A 98 -0.59 -15.60 6.24
CA LEU A 98 -2.03 -15.47 5.97
C LEU A 98 -2.82 -16.56 6.70
N SER A 99 -4.06 -16.27 7.07
CA SER A 99 -5.03 -17.32 7.39
C SER A 99 -5.20 -18.30 6.22
N LYS A 100 -5.57 -19.55 6.53
CA LYS A 100 -5.84 -20.59 5.52
C LYS A 100 -6.89 -20.15 4.49
N GLY A 101 -7.95 -19.44 4.91
CA GLY A 101 -8.99 -18.92 4.04
C GLY A 101 -8.46 -17.91 3.03
N ALA A 102 -7.68 -16.92 3.48
CA ALA A 102 -7.06 -15.94 2.60
C ALA A 102 -6.06 -16.59 1.62
N ALA A 103 -5.29 -17.58 2.08
CA ALA A 103 -4.37 -18.33 1.22
C ALA A 103 -5.10 -19.21 0.19
N GLY A 104 -6.27 -19.75 0.54
CA GLY A 104 -7.16 -20.46 -0.37
C GLY A 104 -7.64 -19.56 -1.51
N GLN A 105 -8.12 -18.36 -1.18
CA GLN A 105 -8.55 -17.39 -2.19
C GLN A 105 -7.40 -16.91 -3.09
N LEU A 106 -6.21 -16.71 -2.52
CA LEU A 106 -5.00 -16.40 -3.29
C LEU A 106 -4.44 -17.58 -4.09
N GLY A 107 -4.94 -18.80 -3.86
CA GLY A 107 -4.62 -19.98 -4.65
C GLY A 107 -3.20 -20.51 -4.44
N PHE A 108 -2.67 -20.48 -3.21
CA PHE A 108 -1.32 -21.01 -2.93
C PHE A 108 -1.26 -22.03 -1.78
N ILE A 109 -2.41 -22.61 -1.37
CA ILE A 109 -2.45 -23.61 -0.29
C ILE A 109 -1.48 -24.77 -0.55
N GLY A 110 -1.54 -25.38 -1.74
CA GLY A 110 -0.70 -26.53 -2.10
C GLY A 110 0.79 -26.19 -2.14
N SER A 111 1.15 -24.97 -2.53
CA SER A 111 2.55 -24.51 -2.56
C SER A 111 3.10 -24.15 -1.18
N GLY A 112 2.23 -23.96 -0.18
CA GLY A 112 2.57 -23.53 1.18
C GLY A 112 2.98 -22.07 1.31
N GLN A 113 3.65 -21.52 0.29
CA GLN A 113 4.20 -20.16 0.26
C GLN A 113 4.06 -19.57 -1.15
N THR A 114 3.98 -18.24 -1.25
CA THR A 114 3.99 -17.55 -2.55
C THR A 114 4.61 -16.16 -2.49
N ALA A 115 4.81 -15.61 -3.67
CA ALA A 115 5.14 -14.23 -3.95
C ALA A 115 3.95 -13.32 -3.72
N VAL A 116 4.07 -12.30 -2.86
CA VAL A 116 3.00 -11.30 -2.72
C VAL A 116 3.51 -9.88 -2.75
N CYS A 117 2.67 -8.98 -3.24
CA CYS A 117 2.75 -7.55 -2.95
C CYS A 117 1.55 -7.14 -2.10
N MET A 118 1.76 -6.25 -1.14
CA MET A 118 0.74 -5.75 -0.25
C MET A 118 0.70 -4.22 -0.21
N ALA A 119 -0.50 -3.66 -0.22
CA ALA A 119 -0.76 -2.23 -0.12
C ALA A 119 -1.79 -1.97 0.98
N ARG A 120 -1.56 -0.94 1.81
CA ARG A 120 -2.56 -0.47 2.78
C ARG A 120 -3.75 0.14 2.03
N ILE A 121 -4.94 -0.07 2.58
CA ILE A 121 -6.20 0.53 2.12
C ILE A 121 -6.86 1.35 3.22
#